data_AF-A0ABC8VBV8-F1
#
_entry.id   AF-A0ABC8VBV8-F1
#
_cell.length_a   1.000
_cell.length_b   1.000
_cell.length_c   1.000
_cell.angle_alpha   90.00
_cell.angle_beta   90.00
_cell.angle_gamma   90.00
#
_symmetry.space_group_name_H-M   'P 1'
#
loop_
_entity.id
_entity.type
_entity.pdbx_description
1 polymer ?
#
loop_
_entity_poly.entity_id
_entity_poly.type
_entity_poly.pdbx_seq_one_letter_code
_entity_poly.pdbx_strand_id
1 'polypeptide(L)'
;MAPRNIPATPAAASISTTASLINDALPSPSPAADIATKKFIQSRFNALLSSLPPSPIHPGSPAGRSLLLLPIPPAGTTMALLKAARVADVPTLDLVAPGLVVETADAAASIAAAAAAAAGQQQQRRFSVIGHRGKGMNALASADRRLQEVRENTVRSFNDAARFPVDFVEFDVQVTKDGCPIIFHDDFIYTEEDGKISRKRVTDLQLEDFLHYGPQNEQGKIGKPLLRKMKDGRMLNWNVQSEDALCTLQEAFEKVNPRLGFNVELKFDDYIEYQDKELTRILQAILKVIFEYAKDRPILFSSFQPDAAQLMRKLQSKYPVYFLTNGGTEIYTDVRRNSLEEAIKLCLGSGLEGIVSEARGIFRHPAAIPKIKESNLSLLTYGTLNNVPEAVYMQHLMGVNGVIVDLVPEITEAVSELIALPEPGPEVENLSNNQAAKGAATPNFSQCEISFLLRLIPELVQ
;
A
#
# COMPACT_ATOMS: atom_id res chain seq x y z
N MET A 1 21.10 3.77 -82.71
CA MET A 1 22.19 2.81 -82.98
C MET A 1 23.00 2.64 -81.71
N ALA A 2 23.53 1.44 -81.45
CA ALA A 2 24.64 1.19 -80.50
C ALA A 2 26.00 1.38 -81.25
N PRO A 3 27.21 1.14 -80.68
CA PRO A 3 27.60 0.69 -79.33
C PRO A 3 28.65 1.61 -78.65
N ARG A 4 29.33 1.29 -77.51
CA ARG A 4 30.52 0.40 -77.36
C ARG A 4 30.90 0.15 -75.88
N ASN A 5 31.83 -0.79 -75.66
CA ASN A 5 32.19 -1.42 -74.38
C ASN A 5 33.54 -0.98 -73.76
N ILE A 6 33.64 -1.33 -72.46
CA ILE A 6 34.79 -1.48 -71.52
C ILE A 6 36.13 -1.99 -72.13
N PRO A 7 37.28 -1.69 -71.48
CA PRO A 7 37.85 -2.55 -70.41
C PRO A 7 38.43 -1.73 -69.21
N ALA A 8 39.04 -2.26 -68.14
CA ALA A 8 38.94 -3.45 -67.28
C ALA A 8 40.21 -3.47 -66.38
N THR A 9 40.01 -3.56 -65.04
CA THR A 9 40.88 -4.00 -63.92
C THR A 9 42.37 -4.38 -64.12
N PRO A 10 43.27 -4.15 -63.12
CA PRO A 10 43.47 -5.19 -62.09
C PRO A 10 43.97 -4.80 -60.66
N ALA A 11 43.78 -5.77 -59.75
CA ALA A 11 44.61 -6.13 -58.58
C ALA A 11 44.61 -5.27 -57.30
N ALA A 12 45.08 -5.89 -56.21
CA ALA A 12 44.99 -5.43 -54.82
C ALA A 12 46.33 -5.61 -54.07
N ALA A 13 46.46 -4.97 -52.90
CA ALA A 13 47.56 -5.20 -51.96
C ALA A 13 47.07 -5.07 -50.50
N SER A 14 47.63 -5.89 -49.61
CA SER A 14 47.33 -5.95 -48.18
C SER A 14 48.33 -5.14 -47.34
N ILE A 15 47.89 -4.52 -46.25
CA ILE A 15 48.76 -4.09 -45.14
C ILE A 15 48.11 -4.52 -43.81
N SER A 16 48.93 -5.03 -42.88
CA SER A 16 48.55 -5.40 -41.53
C SER A 16 49.44 -4.68 -40.52
N THR A 17 48.87 -4.34 -39.36
CA THR A 17 49.54 -4.13 -38.06
C THR A 17 50.85 -3.34 -38.00
N THR A 18 50.79 -2.14 -37.42
CA THR A 18 51.64 -1.74 -36.28
C THR A 18 50.87 -0.77 -35.38
N ALA A 19 51.20 -0.72 -34.09
CA ALA A 19 50.50 0.09 -33.10
C ALA A 19 51.34 1.27 -32.60
N SER A 20 50.70 2.38 -32.26
CA SER A 20 51.30 3.47 -31.48
C SER A 20 50.26 4.12 -30.55
N LEU A 21 50.63 4.24 -29.28
CA LEU A 21 49.82 4.76 -28.18
C LEU A 21 49.25 6.17 -28.43
N ILE A 22 47.96 6.35 -28.14
CA ILE A 22 47.42 7.55 -27.49
C ILE A 22 46.46 7.08 -26.39
N ASN A 23 46.72 7.48 -25.14
CA ASN A 23 45.75 7.36 -24.05
C ASN A 23 44.88 8.62 -24.05
N ASP A 24 43.57 8.47 -24.19
CA ASP A 24 42.60 9.49 -23.75
C ASP A 24 41.35 8.79 -23.21
N ALA A 25 41.02 9.07 -21.95
CA ALA A 25 39.91 8.44 -21.24
C ALA A 25 38.74 9.42 -21.13
N LEU A 26 37.62 9.11 -21.79
CA LEU A 26 36.36 9.81 -21.56
C LEU A 26 35.67 9.29 -20.28
N PRO A 27 35.02 10.16 -19.49
CA PRO A 27 34.66 9.85 -18.11
C PRO A 27 33.46 8.91 -17.99
N SER A 28 33.54 7.99 -17.02
CA SER A 28 32.40 7.19 -16.55
C SER A 28 31.31 8.07 -15.92
N PRO A 29 30.02 7.67 -15.96
CA PRO A 29 28.97 8.35 -15.22
C PRO A 29 29.29 8.37 -13.72
N SER A 30 29.08 9.52 -13.08
CA SER A 30 29.58 9.79 -11.73
C SER A 30 28.87 8.96 -10.64
N PRO A 31 29.60 8.35 -9.68
CA PRO A 31 29.04 7.72 -8.48
C PRO A 31 28.22 8.66 -7.58
N ALA A 32 28.20 9.97 -7.84
CA ALA A 32 27.57 10.97 -6.98
C ALA A 32 26.06 10.75 -6.76
N ALA A 33 25.32 10.12 -7.68
CA ALA A 33 23.89 9.85 -7.54
C ALA A 33 23.61 8.76 -6.50
N ASP A 34 24.25 7.59 -6.64
CA ASP A 34 24.19 6.49 -5.67
C ASP A 34 24.68 6.94 -4.28
N ILE A 35 25.77 7.72 -4.25
CA ILE A 35 26.30 8.33 -3.04
C ILE A 35 25.33 9.38 -2.45
N ALA A 36 24.51 10.06 -3.25
CA ALA A 36 23.52 11.01 -2.75
C ALA A 36 22.34 10.30 -2.07
N THR A 37 21.78 9.26 -2.69
CA THR A 37 20.72 8.43 -2.08
C THR A 37 21.21 7.78 -0.79
N LYS A 38 22.41 7.17 -0.81
CA LYS A 38 23.03 6.57 0.39
C LYS A 38 23.33 7.62 1.47
N LYS A 39 23.78 8.83 1.12
CA LYS A 39 23.95 9.93 2.09
C LYS A 39 22.64 10.49 2.61
N PHE A 40 21.57 10.50 1.83
CA PHE A 40 20.24 10.92 2.29
C PHE A 40 19.69 9.94 3.33
N ILE A 41 19.76 8.64 3.05
CA ILE A 41 19.41 7.57 3.99
C ILE A 41 20.30 7.66 5.24
N GLN A 42 21.63 7.72 5.10
CA GLN A 42 22.57 7.88 6.22
C GLN A 42 22.30 9.17 7.03
N SER A 43 21.87 10.26 6.40
CA SER A 43 21.52 11.51 7.08
C SER A 43 20.22 11.40 7.88
N ARG A 44 19.20 10.70 7.36
CA ARG A 44 17.96 10.42 8.10
C ARG A 44 18.21 9.45 9.25
N PHE A 45 19.00 8.40 9.00
CA PHE A 45 19.46 7.41 9.98
C PHE A 45 20.23 8.06 11.14
N ASN A 46 21.20 8.93 10.84
CA ASN A 46 21.94 9.67 11.87
C ASN A 46 21.04 10.64 12.66
N ALA A 47 20.06 11.28 11.99
CA ALA A 47 19.08 12.13 12.67
C ALA A 47 18.18 11.33 13.63
N LEU A 48 17.70 10.16 13.22
CA LEU A 48 16.92 9.24 14.05
C LEU A 48 17.72 8.82 15.29
N LEU A 49 18.96 8.36 15.11
CA LEU A 49 19.89 8.02 16.20
C LEU A 49 20.11 9.18 17.19
N SER A 50 20.17 10.43 16.70
CA SER A 50 20.34 11.62 17.55
C SER A 50 19.06 12.05 18.31
N SER A 51 17.90 11.45 17.98
CA SER A 51 16.60 11.79 18.57
C SER A 51 16.12 10.79 19.63
N LEU A 52 16.75 9.61 19.70
CA LEU A 52 16.51 8.62 20.75
C LEU A 52 17.09 9.13 22.08
N PRO A 53 16.33 9.11 23.20
CA PRO A 53 16.88 9.40 24.50
C PRO A 53 17.88 8.28 24.90
N PRO A 54 19.02 8.62 25.55
CA PRO A 54 19.95 7.60 26.02
C PRO A 54 19.26 6.70 27.06
N SER A 55 19.29 5.40 26.82
CA SER A 55 18.62 4.41 27.69
C SER A 55 19.15 4.49 29.12
N PRO A 56 18.28 4.43 30.16
CA PRO A 56 18.71 4.55 31.54
C PRO A 56 19.54 3.33 31.96
N ILE A 57 20.84 3.54 32.16
CA ILE A 57 21.73 2.53 32.75
C ILE A 57 21.30 2.35 34.22
N HIS A 58 20.73 1.18 34.55
CA HIS A 58 20.43 0.79 35.93
C HIS A 58 21.69 0.21 36.62
N PRO A 59 22.22 0.83 37.69
CA PRO A 59 23.35 0.28 38.45
C PRO A 59 22.87 -0.52 39.67
N GLY A 60 23.49 -1.68 39.91
CA GLY A 60 23.39 -2.40 41.18
C GLY A 60 24.30 -1.77 42.25
N SER A 61 23.72 -1.45 43.41
CA SER A 61 24.36 -0.84 44.59
C SER A 61 25.39 -1.78 45.29
N PRO A 62 26.14 -1.37 46.35
CA PRO A 62 26.20 -0.04 46.99
C PRO A 62 27.61 0.48 47.42
N ALA A 63 27.82 1.81 47.43
CA ALA A 63 28.66 2.53 48.44
C ALA A 63 28.67 4.07 48.25
N GLY A 64 28.81 4.83 49.35
CA GLY A 64 29.62 6.07 49.35
C GLY A 64 28.99 7.47 49.08
N ARG A 65 28.41 8.08 50.12
CA ARG A 65 28.49 9.51 50.51
C ARG A 65 28.56 10.65 49.44
N SER A 66 27.54 11.51 49.48
CA SER A 66 27.61 12.99 49.63
C SER A 66 27.96 13.97 48.47
N LEU A 67 27.02 14.92 48.29
CA LEU A 67 27.14 16.37 48.01
C LEU A 67 27.54 16.95 46.61
N LEU A 68 26.56 17.68 46.03
CA LEU A 68 26.62 19.10 45.59
C LEU A 68 27.77 19.61 44.69
N LEU A 69 27.45 20.03 43.44
CA LEU A 69 27.39 21.46 42.99
C LEU A 69 27.12 21.62 41.46
N LEU A 70 26.65 22.81 41.05
CA LEU A 70 26.60 23.34 39.67
C LEU A 70 27.46 24.63 39.60
N PRO A 71 28.05 25.01 38.45
CA PRO A 71 27.43 26.05 37.60
C PRO A 71 27.70 25.89 36.08
N ILE A 72 27.57 26.96 35.28
CA ILE A 72 27.25 26.95 33.82
C ILE A 72 28.34 27.67 32.93
N PRO A 73 28.14 28.22 31.70
CA PRO A 73 29.07 28.05 30.55
C PRO A 73 29.83 29.35 30.14
N PRO A 74 30.47 29.48 28.95
CA PRO A 74 29.83 29.72 27.62
C PRO A 74 30.64 29.05 26.44
N ALA A 75 30.61 29.35 25.13
CA ALA A 75 29.88 30.30 24.25
C ALA A 75 29.89 29.82 22.76
N GLY A 76 28.97 30.32 21.90
CA GLY A 76 29.07 30.31 20.41
C GLY A 76 28.73 28.98 19.68
N THR A 77 28.26 28.96 18.41
CA THR A 77 27.92 30.03 17.44
C THR A 77 26.78 29.56 16.50
N THR A 78 26.08 30.52 15.88
CA THR A 78 24.84 30.38 15.08
C THR A 78 24.91 29.45 13.85
N MET A 79 23.84 28.67 13.61
CA MET A 79 23.30 28.38 12.27
C MET A 79 21.82 27.94 12.35
N ALA A 80 21.10 27.96 11.22
CA ALA A 80 19.64 27.83 11.20
C ALA A 80 19.13 26.38 11.39
N LEU A 81 18.12 26.22 12.25
CA LEU A 81 17.44 24.95 12.52
C LEU A 81 16.20 24.79 11.63
N LEU A 82 16.31 23.98 10.57
CA LEU A 82 15.13 23.41 9.89
C LEU A 82 14.45 22.41 10.84
N LYS A 83 13.13 22.50 10.99
CA LYS A 83 12.36 21.60 11.85
C LYS A 83 12.43 20.16 11.33
N ALA A 84 13.08 19.28 12.09
CA ALA A 84 12.80 17.85 11.98
C ALA A 84 11.36 17.60 12.47
N ALA A 85 10.57 16.87 11.68
CA ALA A 85 9.36 16.24 12.20
C ALA A 85 9.79 15.20 13.26
N ARG A 86 9.14 15.20 14.43
CA ARG A 86 9.44 14.22 15.47
C ARG A 86 8.74 12.91 15.15
N VAL A 87 9.41 11.79 15.37
CA VAL A 87 8.77 10.46 15.43
C VAL A 87 8.06 10.34 16.78
N ALA A 88 6.97 11.10 16.94
CA ALA A 88 6.23 11.26 18.19
C ALA A 88 4.75 11.67 17.98
N ASP A 89 4.16 11.32 16.84
CA ASP A 89 2.75 11.60 16.48
C ASP A 89 2.03 10.34 15.95
N VAL A 90 2.45 9.15 16.40
CA VAL A 90 1.65 7.91 16.27
C VAL A 90 0.75 7.82 17.51
N PRO A 91 -0.59 7.78 17.40
CA PRO A 91 -1.46 7.73 18.57
C PRO A 91 -1.32 6.41 19.34
N THR A 92 -0.80 6.48 20.57
CA THR A 92 -0.73 5.33 21.48
C THR A 92 -2.14 4.84 21.82
N LEU A 93 -2.46 3.59 21.45
CA LEU A 93 -3.66 2.90 21.91
C LEU A 93 -3.28 2.04 23.11
N ASP A 94 -3.74 2.44 24.28
CA ASP A 94 -3.45 1.79 25.56
C ASP A 94 -4.44 0.64 25.86
N LEU A 95 -4.02 -0.31 26.71
CA LEU A 95 -4.70 -1.58 27.05
C LEU A 95 -4.75 -2.61 25.88
N VAL A 96 -4.32 -3.87 26.04
CA VAL A 96 -4.80 -4.85 27.02
C VAL A 96 -3.72 -5.86 27.45
N ALA A 97 -3.74 -6.22 28.75
CA ALA A 97 -3.22 -7.42 29.45
C ALA A 97 -1.77 -7.95 29.21
N PRO A 98 -1.00 -8.26 30.28
CA PRO A 98 0.30 -8.94 30.15
C PRO A 98 0.13 -10.45 29.98
N GLY A 99 0.87 -11.09 29.05
CA GLY A 99 0.81 -12.56 28.99
C GLY A 99 1.43 -13.35 27.84
N LEU A 100 2.35 -12.83 27.00
CA LEU A 100 3.20 -13.71 26.21
C LEU A 100 4.53 -13.04 25.82
N VAL A 101 5.64 -13.56 26.34
CA VAL A 101 6.99 -13.23 25.85
C VAL A 101 7.36 -14.30 24.83
N VAL A 102 7.45 -13.93 23.56
CA VAL A 102 7.88 -14.80 22.46
C VAL A 102 9.21 -14.28 21.92
N GLU A 103 10.11 -15.20 21.58
CA GLU A 103 11.53 -14.91 21.38
C GLU A 103 11.78 -14.16 20.06
N THR A 104 12.26 -12.92 20.15
CA THR A 104 12.39 -12.00 19.02
C THR A 104 13.50 -12.35 18.02
N ALA A 105 14.39 -13.29 18.38
CA ALA A 105 15.50 -13.73 17.53
C ALA A 105 15.03 -14.59 16.34
N ASP A 106 14.13 -15.54 16.58
CA ASP A 106 13.67 -16.49 15.55
C ASP A 106 12.82 -15.81 14.47
N ALA A 107 12.05 -14.78 14.85
CA ALA A 107 11.32 -13.95 13.89
C ALA A 107 12.27 -13.30 12.87
N ALA A 108 13.34 -12.64 13.33
CA ALA A 108 14.32 -11.99 12.45
C ALA A 108 15.04 -12.99 11.53
N ALA A 109 15.41 -14.17 12.06
CA ALA A 109 16.04 -15.23 11.25
C ALA A 109 15.08 -15.79 10.19
N SER A 110 13.81 -15.99 10.53
CA SER A 110 12.75 -16.48 9.64
C SER A 110 12.49 -15.53 8.46
N ILE A 111 12.45 -14.21 8.72
CA ILE A 111 12.28 -13.20 7.66
C ILE A 111 13.49 -13.17 6.72
N ALA A 112 14.71 -13.25 7.27
CA ALA A 112 15.93 -13.30 6.45
C ALA A 112 15.96 -14.54 5.53
N ALA A 113 15.51 -15.70 6.02
CA ALA A 113 15.37 -16.91 5.22
C ALA A 113 14.28 -16.77 4.14
N ALA A 114 13.12 -16.18 4.47
CA ALA A 114 12.03 -15.95 3.52
C ALA A 114 12.44 -14.99 2.38
N ALA A 115 13.14 -13.90 2.69
CA ALA A 115 13.67 -12.96 1.70
C ALA A 115 14.73 -13.60 0.80
N ALA A 116 15.61 -14.44 1.36
CA ALA A 116 16.61 -15.18 0.57
C ALA A 116 15.96 -16.21 -0.38
N ALA A 117 14.92 -16.92 0.06
CA ALA A 117 14.17 -17.86 -0.78
C ALA A 117 13.38 -17.15 -1.90
N ALA A 118 12.83 -15.96 -1.60
CA ALA A 118 12.01 -15.17 -2.52
C ALA A 118 12.75 -14.70 -3.79
N ALA A 119 14.09 -14.67 -3.80
CA ALA A 119 14.90 -14.26 -4.93
C ALA A 119 15.10 -15.33 -6.02
N GLY A 120 14.62 -16.56 -5.80
CA GLY A 120 15.09 -17.73 -6.55
C GLY A 120 14.41 -18.06 -7.90
N GLN A 121 13.15 -17.70 -8.12
CA GLN A 121 12.36 -18.20 -9.27
C GLN A 121 11.27 -17.24 -9.80
N GLN A 122 11.14 -17.24 -11.14
CA GLN A 122 10.04 -16.71 -11.97
C GLN A 122 9.76 -15.20 -11.99
N GLN A 123 8.98 -14.82 -13.02
CA GLN A 123 8.61 -13.48 -13.46
C GLN A 123 8.12 -12.61 -12.29
N GLN A 124 8.93 -11.63 -11.88
CA GLN A 124 8.49 -10.62 -10.93
C GLN A 124 7.46 -9.70 -11.60
N ARG A 125 6.18 -9.90 -11.29
CA ARG A 125 5.15 -8.90 -11.59
C ARG A 125 5.51 -7.57 -10.94
N ARG A 126 5.37 -6.48 -11.69
CA ARG A 126 5.57 -5.10 -11.21
C ARG A 126 4.95 -4.87 -9.83
N PHE A 127 5.69 -4.27 -8.90
CA PHE A 127 5.20 -3.98 -7.55
C PHE A 127 4.11 -2.91 -7.60
N SER A 128 2.90 -3.27 -7.16
CA SER A 128 1.69 -2.45 -7.30
C SER A 128 1.52 -1.50 -6.12
N VAL A 129 1.12 -0.26 -6.38
CA VAL A 129 0.66 0.67 -5.33
C VAL A 129 -0.79 1.05 -5.57
N ILE A 130 -1.61 0.91 -4.52
CA ILE A 130 -3.06 1.06 -4.55
C ILE A 130 -3.46 2.15 -3.55
N GLY A 131 -4.23 3.14 -3.98
CA GLY A 131 -4.74 4.18 -3.08
C GLY A 131 -5.96 3.70 -2.28
N HIS A 132 -5.83 3.60 -0.95
CA HIS A 132 -6.90 3.25 -0.02
C HIS A 132 -8.01 4.32 -0.08
N ARG A 133 -9.24 3.93 -0.41
CA ARG A 133 -10.42 4.82 -0.51
C ARG A 133 -10.17 6.05 -1.41
N GLY A 134 -9.33 5.87 -2.43
CA GLY A 134 -8.72 6.92 -3.23
C GLY A 134 -7.39 7.43 -2.68
N LYS A 135 -7.33 8.67 -2.21
CA LYS A 135 -6.11 9.32 -1.70
C LYS A 135 -5.94 9.17 -0.18
N GLY A 136 -6.43 8.05 0.39
CA GLY A 136 -6.29 7.67 1.78
C GLY A 136 -7.55 7.82 2.65
N MET A 137 -7.62 6.99 3.69
CA MET A 137 -8.63 7.02 4.74
C MET A 137 -8.47 8.27 5.64
N ASN A 138 -9.59 8.82 6.07
CA ASN A 138 -9.67 10.02 6.90
C ASN A 138 -9.50 9.70 8.39
N ALA A 139 -8.35 10.07 8.96
CA ALA A 139 -8.04 9.96 10.38
C ALA A 139 -8.32 11.29 11.10
N LEU A 140 -9.59 11.56 11.41
CA LEU A 140 -10.07 12.83 12.01
C LEU A 140 -9.45 13.17 13.38
N ALA A 141 -8.95 12.17 14.11
CA ALA A 141 -8.27 12.35 15.39
C ALA A 141 -6.73 12.44 15.27
N SER A 142 -6.18 12.34 14.06
CA SER A 142 -4.73 12.43 13.82
C SER A 142 -4.24 13.88 13.86
N ALA A 143 -2.99 14.08 14.29
CA ALA A 143 -2.27 15.33 14.10
C ALA A 143 -1.79 15.51 12.64
N ASP A 144 -1.68 14.41 11.88
CA ASP A 144 -1.29 14.43 10.47
C ASP A 144 -2.44 14.88 9.57
N ARG A 145 -2.33 16.13 9.08
CA ARG A 145 -3.31 16.76 8.19
C ARG A 145 -3.43 16.11 6.82
N ARG A 146 -2.49 15.27 6.39
CA ARG A 146 -2.58 14.54 5.12
C ARG A 146 -3.76 13.57 5.13
N LEU A 147 -3.95 12.89 6.26
CA LEU A 147 -5.10 12.02 6.54
C LEU A 147 -6.43 12.80 6.75
N GLN A 148 -6.47 14.08 6.37
CA GLN A 148 -7.63 14.98 6.40
C GLN A 148 -7.64 15.91 5.17
N GLU A 149 -6.90 15.58 4.10
CA GLU A 149 -6.76 16.42 2.90
C GLU A 149 -8.00 16.36 2.01
N VAL A 150 -8.52 15.17 1.72
CA VAL A 150 -9.66 14.95 0.83
C VAL A 150 -10.59 13.88 1.40
N ARG A 151 -11.90 13.97 1.14
CA ARG A 151 -12.89 13.03 1.68
C ARG A 151 -12.67 11.63 1.09
N GLU A 152 -12.41 10.64 1.93
CA GLU A 152 -12.24 9.24 1.50
C GLU A 152 -13.49 8.76 0.74
N ASN A 153 -13.33 7.79 -0.17
CA ASN A 153 -14.46 7.17 -0.87
C ASN A 153 -15.29 8.15 -1.75
N THR A 154 -14.61 9.09 -2.41
CA THR A 154 -15.23 10.09 -3.31
C THR A 154 -14.57 10.17 -4.68
N VAL A 155 -15.31 10.65 -5.69
CA VAL A 155 -14.83 10.85 -7.07
C VAL A 155 -13.62 11.80 -7.12
N ARG A 156 -13.59 12.83 -6.25
CA ARG A 156 -12.42 13.69 -6.03
C ARG A 156 -11.22 12.89 -5.53
N SER A 157 -11.39 12.13 -4.44
CA SER A 157 -10.33 11.31 -3.83
C SER A 157 -9.68 10.36 -4.85
N PHE A 158 -10.49 9.66 -5.65
CA PHE A 158 -10.00 8.76 -6.71
C PHE A 158 -9.24 9.50 -7.82
N ASN A 159 -9.74 10.64 -8.28
CA ASN A 159 -9.07 11.45 -9.32
C ASN A 159 -7.82 12.18 -8.80
N ASP A 160 -7.72 12.44 -7.50
CA ASP A 160 -6.55 13.06 -6.88
C ASP A 160 -5.44 12.04 -6.60
N ALA A 161 -5.79 10.78 -6.30
CA ALA A 161 -4.86 9.66 -6.35
C ALA A 161 -4.36 9.38 -7.78
N ALA A 162 -5.22 9.51 -8.80
CA ALA A 162 -4.88 9.30 -10.23
C ALA A 162 -3.83 10.28 -10.81
N ARG A 163 -3.34 11.22 -10.01
CA ARG A 163 -2.23 12.15 -10.33
C ARG A 163 -0.85 11.53 -10.05
N PHE A 164 -0.81 10.46 -9.27
CA PHE A 164 0.38 9.72 -8.84
C PHE A 164 0.48 8.36 -9.58
N PRO A 165 1.64 7.69 -9.63
CA PRO A 165 1.81 6.43 -10.37
C PRO A 165 1.26 5.21 -9.61
N VAL A 166 0.01 5.28 -9.16
CA VAL A 166 -0.76 4.15 -8.62
C VAL A 166 -1.37 3.32 -9.75
N ASP A 167 -1.47 2.00 -9.54
CA ASP A 167 -2.10 1.05 -10.45
C ASP A 167 -3.63 1.04 -10.29
N PHE A 168 -4.07 1.06 -9.03
CA PHE A 168 -5.48 0.99 -8.64
C PHE A 168 -5.82 2.05 -7.58
N VAL A 169 -7.10 2.31 -7.41
CA VAL A 169 -7.65 2.74 -6.11
C VAL A 169 -8.54 1.64 -5.57
N GLU A 170 -8.48 1.48 -4.25
CA GLU A 170 -9.40 0.68 -3.47
C GLU A 170 -10.60 1.56 -3.07
N PHE A 171 -11.77 0.95 -2.94
CA PHE A 171 -12.91 1.51 -2.23
C PHE A 171 -13.95 0.46 -1.80
N ASP A 172 -14.67 0.79 -0.73
CA ASP A 172 -15.75 0.00 -0.15
C ASP A 172 -17.06 0.13 -0.93
N VAL A 173 -17.65 -0.99 -1.35
CA VAL A 173 -19.00 -1.03 -1.93
C VAL A 173 -19.99 -1.74 -1.00
N GLN A 174 -21.02 -0.99 -0.61
CA GLN A 174 -22.24 -1.50 0.01
C GLN A 174 -23.42 -1.39 -0.98
N VAL A 175 -24.55 -2.03 -0.69
CA VAL A 175 -25.77 -1.95 -1.50
C VAL A 175 -26.94 -1.47 -0.64
N THR A 176 -27.62 -0.43 -1.11
CA THR A 176 -28.79 0.16 -0.46
C THR A 176 -30.01 -0.76 -0.49
N LYS A 177 -31.04 -0.41 0.28
CA LYS A 177 -32.30 -1.17 0.41
C LYS A 177 -33.08 -1.29 -0.90
N ASP A 178 -33.03 -0.26 -1.74
CA ASP A 178 -33.56 -0.24 -3.11
C ASP A 178 -32.63 -0.91 -4.14
N GLY A 179 -31.46 -1.43 -3.73
CA GLY A 179 -30.58 -2.27 -4.54
C GLY A 179 -29.51 -1.53 -5.33
N CYS A 180 -29.17 -0.30 -4.95
CA CYS A 180 -28.16 0.50 -5.64
C CYS A 180 -26.77 0.33 -4.98
N PRO A 181 -25.72 -0.04 -5.74
CA PRO A 181 -24.35 -0.06 -5.23
C PRO A 181 -23.81 1.35 -4.97
N ILE A 182 -23.41 1.61 -3.73
CA ILE A 182 -22.89 2.88 -3.22
C ILE A 182 -21.49 2.69 -2.63
N ILE A 183 -20.69 3.76 -2.64
CA ILE A 183 -19.33 3.71 -2.14
C ILE A 183 -19.26 4.31 -0.72
N PHE A 184 -19.06 3.46 0.30
CA PHE A 184 -18.99 3.85 1.72
C PHE A 184 -18.49 2.72 2.63
N HIS A 185 -17.56 3.01 3.56
CA HIS A 185 -16.95 2.03 4.46
C HIS A 185 -17.81 1.64 5.68
N ASP A 186 -18.16 2.63 6.52
CA ASP A 186 -18.71 2.35 7.85
C ASP A 186 -20.12 1.73 7.72
N ASP A 187 -20.45 0.67 8.47
CA ASP A 187 -21.76 -0.01 8.37
C ASP A 187 -22.96 0.85 8.84
N PHE A 188 -22.65 1.97 9.50
CA PHE A 188 -23.59 2.97 10.00
C PHE A 188 -23.17 4.37 9.57
N ILE A 189 -24.13 5.13 9.03
CA ILE A 189 -23.99 6.56 8.81
C ILE A 189 -24.54 7.32 10.02
N TYR A 190 -23.86 8.39 10.41
CA TYR A 190 -24.19 9.23 11.56
C TYR A 190 -24.37 10.69 11.13
N THR A 191 -25.37 11.36 11.69
CA THR A 191 -25.64 12.79 11.47
C THR A 191 -26.18 13.44 12.73
N GLU A 192 -25.99 14.75 12.87
CA GLU A 192 -26.66 15.57 13.88
C GLU A 192 -27.72 16.46 13.21
N GLU A 193 -28.96 16.37 13.68
CA GLU A 193 -30.08 17.22 13.26
C GLU A 193 -30.73 17.76 14.55
N ASP A 194 -30.97 19.07 14.63
CA ASP A 194 -31.54 19.77 15.82
C ASP A 194 -30.86 19.45 17.17
N GLY A 195 -29.53 19.32 17.19
CA GLY A 195 -28.76 18.99 18.39
C GLY A 195 -28.87 17.52 18.82
N LYS A 196 -29.42 16.66 17.95
CA LYS A 196 -29.65 15.24 18.21
C LYS A 196 -28.89 14.38 17.19
N ILE A 197 -27.93 13.63 17.70
CA ILE A 197 -27.21 12.63 16.90
C ILE A 197 -28.15 11.46 16.60
N SER A 198 -28.32 11.16 15.31
CA SER A 198 -28.98 9.96 14.80
C SER A 198 -27.98 9.02 14.14
N ARG A 199 -28.36 7.74 14.05
CA ARG A 199 -27.63 6.72 13.29
C ARG A 199 -28.61 5.94 12.41
N LYS A 200 -28.19 5.60 11.19
CA LYS A 200 -28.87 4.63 10.34
C LYS A 200 -27.85 3.63 9.82
N ARG A 201 -28.24 2.38 9.65
CA ARG A 201 -27.42 1.38 8.92
C ARG A 201 -27.43 1.76 7.44
N VAL A 202 -26.28 1.66 6.77
CA VAL A 202 -26.13 2.13 5.39
C VAL A 202 -26.98 1.29 4.41
N THR A 203 -27.03 -0.02 4.59
CA THR A 203 -27.88 -0.93 3.78
C THR A 203 -29.39 -0.78 4.03
N ASP A 204 -29.82 -0.08 5.09
CA ASP A 204 -31.24 0.19 5.39
C ASP A 204 -31.77 1.45 4.67
N LEU A 205 -30.88 2.26 4.09
CA LEU A 205 -31.20 3.48 3.35
C LEU A 205 -31.74 3.19 1.95
N GLN A 206 -32.54 4.10 1.41
CA GLN A 206 -32.72 4.24 -0.03
C GLN A 206 -31.53 5.03 -0.61
N LEU A 207 -31.24 4.91 -1.91
CA LEU A 207 -30.17 5.67 -2.56
C LEU A 207 -30.35 7.20 -2.38
N GLU A 208 -31.57 7.69 -2.56
CA GLU A 208 -31.89 9.11 -2.36
C GLU A 208 -31.60 9.57 -0.92
N ASP A 209 -31.95 8.75 0.07
CA ASP A 209 -31.73 9.04 1.50
C ASP A 209 -30.21 9.07 1.83
N PHE A 210 -29.39 8.23 1.18
CA PHE A 210 -27.93 8.19 1.30
C PHE A 210 -27.25 9.42 0.67
N LEU A 211 -27.60 9.79 -0.56
CA LEU A 211 -26.97 10.92 -1.27
C LEU A 211 -27.22 12.28 -0.61
N HIS A 212 -28.23 12.40 0.25
CA HIS A 212 -28.47 13.61 1.07
C HIS A 212 -27.49 13.77 2.26
N TYR A 213 -26.59 12.83 2.53
CA TYR A 213 -25.56 12.97 3.57
C TYR A 213 -24.28 13.61 3.01
N GLY A 214 -23.65 14.47 3.81
CA GLY A 214 -22.38 15.12 3.49
C GLY A 214 -22.51 16.32 2.54
N PRO A 215 -21.38 16.77 1.97
CA PRO A 215 -21.35 17.84 0.97
C PRO A 215 -22.26 17.54 -0.23
N GLN A 216 -22.80 18.59 -0.85
CA GLN A 216 -23.71 18.47 -2.00
C GLN A 216 -23.11 19.17 -3.22
N ASN A 217 -23.22 18.54 -4.38
CA ASN A 217 -22.70 19.09 -5.65
C ASN A 217 -23.58 20.21 -6.24
N GLU A 218 -24.85 20.30 -5.83
CA GLU A 218 -25.77 21.33 -6.29
C GLU A 218 -25.66 22.61 -5.45
N GLN A 219 -25.49 23.74 -6.14
CA GLN A 219 -25.27 25.03 -5.50
C GLN A 219 -26.51 25.46 -4.70
N GLY A 220 -26.34 25.59 -3.37
CA GLY A 220 -27.42 25.96 -2.45
C GLY A 220 -28.15 24.78 -1.79
N LYS A 221 -27.88 23.52 -2.17
CA LYS A 221 -28.27 22.37 -1.34
C LYS A 221 -27.31 22.24 -0.16
N ILE A 222 -27.87 21.96 1.02
CA ILE A 222 -27.12 21.63 2.24
C ILE A 222 -27.50 20.20 2.60
N GLY A 223 -26.52 19.30 2.62
CA GLY A 223 -26.71 17.91 3.03
C GLY A 223 -26.56 17.75 4.55
N LYS A 224 -26.97 16.57 5.03
CA LYS A 224 -26.93 16.20 6.46
C LYS A 224 -25.48 16.11 6.93
N PRO A 225 -25.08 16.77 8.04
CA PRO A 225 -23.69 16.82 8.47
C PRO A 225 -23.18 15.42 8.82
N LEU A 226 -22.11 14.98 8.15
CA LEU A 226 -21.51 13.67 8.43
C LEU A 226 -20.75 13.69 9.77
N LEU A 227 -21.06 12.73 10.62
CA LEU A 227 -20.28 12.42 11.81
C LEU A 227 -19.52 11.10 11.62
N ARG A 228 -18.35 10.98 12.24
CA ARG A 228 -17.66 9.69 12.39
C ARG A 228 -17.48 9.34 13.86
N LYS A 229 -17.80 8.08 14.21
CA LYS A 229 -17.62 7.55 15.56
C LYS A 229 -16.17 7.06 15.74
N MET A 230 -15.49 7.57 16.76
CA MET A 230 -14.14 7.14 17.13
C MET A 230 -14.18 5.83 17.94
N LYS A 231 -13.04 5.12 18.01
CA LYS A 231 -12.91 3.87 18.80
C LYS A 231 -13.20 4.09 20.30
N ASP A 232 -12.89 5.27 20.83
CA ASP A 232 -13.20 5.69 22.21
C ASP A 232 -14.68 6.10 22.44
N GLY A 233 -15.51 6.03 21.40
CA GLY A 233 -16.93 6.37 21.45
C GLY A 233 -17.29 7.82 21.17
N ARG A 234 -16.32 8.75 21.06
CA ARG A 234 -16.58 10.14 20.67
C ARG A 234 -17.18 10.22 19.26
N MET A 235 -18.08 11.18 19.06
CA MET A 235 -18.51 11.60 17.73
C MET A 235 -17.72 12.84 17.33
N LEU A 236 -17.16 12.84 16.11
CA LEU A 236 -16.50 14.01 15.52
C LEU A 236 -17.20 14.39 14.21
N ASN A 237 -17.28 15.69 13.93
CA ASN A 237 -17.65 16.19 12.61
C ASN A 237 -16.65 15.68 11.57
N TRP A 238 -17.12 14.97 10.56
CA TRP A 238 -16.30 14.42 9.49
C TRP A 238 -16.04 15.50 8.44
N ASN A 239 -15.28 16.51 8.82
CA ASN A 239 -14.86 17.60 7.95
C ASN A 239 -13.42 17.35 7.47
N VAL A 240 -13.14 17.66 6.20
CA VAL A 240 -11.79 17.59 5.59
C VAL A 240 -11.45 18.90 4.88
N GLN A 241 -10.21 19.04 4.38
CA GLN A 241 -9.77 20.24 3.68
C GLN A 241 -10.38 20.38 2.27
N SER A 242 -10.59 19.25 1.56
CA SER A 242 -11.19 19.19 0.23
C SER A 242 -12.40 18.27 0.21
N GLU A 243 -13.57 18.89 0.16
CA GLU A 243 -14.87 18.22 0.23
C GLU A 243 -15.37 17.77 -1.15
N ASP A 244 -16.13 16.68 -1.16
CA ASP A 244 -16.85 16.13 -2.31
C ASP A 244 -18.09 15.37 -1.82
N ALA A 245 -19.06 15.14 -2.70
CA ALA A 245 -20.27 14.41 -2.34
C ALA A 245 -20.04 12.90 -2.24
N LEU A 246 -20.90 12.21 -1.48
CA LEU A 246 -21.00 10.74 -1.52
C LEU A 246 -21.46 10.29 -2.92
N CYS A 247 -21.00 9.12 -3.37
CA CYS A 247 -21.19 8.69 -4.75
C CYS A 247 -21.62 7.21 -4.89
N THR A 248 -22.25 6.91 -6.03
CA THR A 248 -22.56 5.55 -6.46
C THR A 248 -21.37 4.87 -7.14
N LEU A 249 -21.41 3.53 -7.20
CA LEU A 249 -20.44 2.76 -7.98
C LEU A 249 -20.47 3.13 -9.48
N GLN A 250 -21.65 3.43 -10.02
CA GLN A 250 -21.83 3.88 -11.40
C GLN A 250 -21.06 5.19 -11.65
N GLU A 251 -21.26 6.19 -10.79
CA GLU A 251 -20.59 7.47 -10.91
C GLU A 251 -19.06 7.36 -10.81
N ALA A 252 -18.53 6.43 -10.00
CA ALA A 252 -17.10 6.16 -9.97
C ALA A 252 -16.61 5.64 -11.34
N PHE A 253 -17.30 4.68 -11.96
CA PHE A 253 -16.94 4.21 -13.29
C PHE A 253 -17.00 5.31 -14.36
N GLU A 254 -18.01 6.18 -14.30
CA GLU A 254 -18.22 7.29 -15.24
C GLU A 254 -17.23 8.45 -15.07
N LYS A 255 -16.91 8.83 -13.82
CA LYS A 255 -16.27 10.12 -13.49
C LYS A 255 -14.81 10.01 -13.03
N VAL A 256 -14.30 8.80 -12.73
CA VAL A 256 -12.89 8.59 -12.35
C VAL A 256 -12.03 8.30 -13.58
N ASN A 257 -10.83 8.86 -13.61
CA ASN A 257 -9.80 8.65 -14.63
C ASN A 257 -9.77 7.18 -15.14
N PRO A 258 -10.01 6.92 -16.44
CA PRO A 258 -10.20 5.56 -16.95
C PRO A 258 -8.92 4.72 -16.99
N ARG A 259 -7.74 5.30 -16.77
CA ARG A 259 -6.47 4.57 -16.69
C ARG A 259 -6.27 3.84 -15.35
N LEU A 260 -7.05 4.20 -14.34
CA LEU A 260 -6.91 3.72 -12.96
C LEU A 260 -7.76 2.46 -12.76
N GLY A 261 -7.15 1.37 -12.30
CA GLY A 261 -7.88 0.16 -11.91
C GLY A 261 -8.70 0.37 -10.64
N PHE A 262 -9.73 -0.46 -10.42
CA PHE A 262 -10.51 -0.46 -9.19
C PHE A 262 -10.32 -1.77 -8.41
N ASN A 263 -9.88 -1.67 -7.15
CA ASN A 263 -10.05 -2.72 -6.16
C ASN A 263 -11.39 -2.48 -5.45
N VAL A 264 -12.41 -3.23 -5.83
CA VAL A 264 -13.76 -3.14 -5.27
C VAL A 264 -13.82 -4.03 -4.03
N GLU A 265 -13.79 -3.43 -2.82
CA GLU A 265 -14.10 -4.18 -1.61
C GLU A 265 -15.61 -4.40 -1.51
N LEU A 266 -16.01 -5.66 -1.34
CA LEU A 266 -17.38 -6.08 -1.10
C LEU A 266 -17.62 -6.02 0.41
N LYS A 267 -18.17 -4.90 0.89
CA LYS A 267 -18.30 -4.61 2.33
C LYS A 267 -19.60 -5.18 2.90
N PHE A 268 -19.50 -5.84 4.04
CA PHE A 268 -20.61 -6.43 4.81
C PHE A 268 -20.44 -6.12 6.31
N ASP A 269 -21.52 -6.14 7.08
CA ASP A 269 -21.49 -5.97 8.55
C ASP A 269 -21.22 -7.33 9.21
N ASP A 270 -20.12 -7.41 9.97
CA ASP A 270 -19.70 -8.62 10.70
C ASP A 270 -20.71 -9.10 11.77
N TYR A 271 -21.67 -8.25 12.16
CA TYR A 271 -22.74 -8.58 13.09
C TYR A 271 -24.05 -9.04 12.41
N ILE A 272 -24.03 -9.31 11.09
CA ILE A 272 -25.17 -9.85 10.34
C ILE A 272 -24.84 -11.21 9.71
N GLU A 273 -25.69 -12.21 9.95
CA GLU A 273 -25.64 -13.51 9.29
C GLU A 273 -26.34 -13.45 7.91
N TYR A 274 -25.58 -13.15 6.87
CA TYR A 274 -26.11 -13.08 5.50
C TYR A 274 -26.37 -14.46 4.90
N GLN A 275 -27.59 -14.68 4.40
CA GLN A 275 -27.95 -15.91 3.71
C GLN A 275 -27.50 -15.88 2.24
N ASP A 276 -27.15 -17.03 1.64
CA ASP A 276 -26.71 -17.18 0.24
C ASP A 276 -27.54 -16.37 -0.77
N LYS A 277 -28.88 -16.38 -0.61
CA LYS A 277 -29.81 -15.66 -1.48
C LYS A 277 -29.65 -14.14 -1.40
N GLU A 278 -29.34 -13.61 -0.21
CA GLU A 278 -29.11 -12.18 0.01
C GLU A 278 -27.73 -11.76 -0.49
N LEU A 279 -26.68 -12.53 -0.16
CA LEU A 279 -25.35 -12.32 -0.75
C LEU A 279 -25.44 -12.32 -2.28
N THR A 280 -26.09 -13.32 -2.88
CA THR A 280 -26.29 -13.40 -4.33
C THR A 280 -27.01 -12.17 -4.89
N ARG A 281 -28.06 -11.67 -4.24
CA ARG A 281 -28.77 -10.44 -4.64
C ARG A 281 -27.85 -9.22 -4.62
N ILE A 282 -27.07 -9.05 -3.55
CA ILE A 282 -26.15 -7.92 -3.35
C ILE A 282 -25.04 -7.95 -4.41
N LEU A 283 -24.38 -9.11 -4.58
CA LEU A 283 -23.31 -9.28 -5.54
C LEU A 283 -23.80 -9.15 -7.00
N GLN A 284 -25.01 -9.59 -7.32
CA GLN A 284 -25.62 -9.38 -8.65
C GLN A 284 -25.91 -7.91 -8.95
N ALA A 285 -26.31 -7.10 -7.96
CA ALA A 285 -26.49 -5.65 -8.14
C ALA A 285 -25.15 -4.96 -8.47
N ILE A 286 -24.09 -5.32 -7.74
CA ILE A 286 -22.72 -4.84 -7.96
C ILE A 286 -22.21 -5.26 -9.36
N LEU A 287 -22.38 -6.54 -9.72
CA LEU A 287 -21.96 -7.08 -11.02
C LEU A 287 -22.72 -6.47 -12.20
N LYS A 288 -24.01 -6.12 -12.04
CA LYS A 288 -24.75 -5.40 -13.08
C LYS A 288 -24.06 -4.08 -13.44
N VAL A 289 -23.80 -3.23 -12.43
CA VAL A 289 -23.12 -1.94 -12.63
C VAL A 289 -21.73 -2.14 -13.22
N ILE A 290 -20.98 -3.14 -12.73
CA ILE A 290 -19.64 -3.43 -13.25
C ILE A 290 -19.65 -3.86 -14.71
N PHE A 291 -20.53 -4.78 -15.13
CA PHE A 291 -20.58 -5.21 -16.53
C PHE A 291 -21.15 -4.15 -17.48
N GLU A 292 -21.99 -3.23 -16.98
CA GLU A 292 -22.57 -2.14 -17.77
C GLU A 292 -21.60 -0.95 -17.94
N TYR A 293 -20.81 -0.59 -16.90
CA TYR A 293 -20.01 0.65 -16.89
C TYR A 293 -18.47 0.45 -16.93
N ALA A 294 -17.92 -0.72 -16.56
CA ALA A 294 -16.46 -0.88 -16.43
C ALA A 294 -15.68 -0.84 -17.75
N LYS A 295 -16.28 -1.31 -18.86
CA LYS A 295 -15.63 -1.43 -20.18
C LYS A 295 -14.33 -2.26 -20.05
N ASP A 296 -13.19 -1.62 -20.31
CA ASP A 296 -11.84 -2.20 -20.28
C ASP A 296 -11.05 -1.84 -19.00
N ARG A 297 -11.67 -1.14 -18.01
CA ARG A 297 -11.01 -0.79 -16.75
C ARG A 297 -10.57 -2.06 -16.01
N PRO A 298 -9.32 -2.18 -15.54
CA PRO A 298 -8.90 -3.26 -14.65
C PRO A 298 -9.73 -3.26 -13.37
N ILE A 299 -10.24 -4.43 -12.97
CA ILE A 299 -10.97 -4.62 -11.72
C ILE A 299 -10.37 -5.80 -10.97
N LEU A 300 -10.29 -5.62 -9.65
CA LEU A 300 -10.01 -6.63 -8.64
C LEU A 300 -11.15 -6.58 -7.62
N PHE A 301 -11.64 -7.74 -7.15
CA PHE A 301 -12.55 -7.81 -6.01
C PHE A 301 -11.81 -8.23 -4.73
N SER A 302 -12.16 -7.65 -3.59
CA SER A 302 -11.75 -8.11 -2.27
C SER A 302 -12.95 -8.24 -1.31
N SER A 303 -12.88 -9.08 -0.29
CA SER A 303 -13.83 -9.06 0.84
C SER A 303 -13.29 -9.78 2.07
N PHE A 304 -13.63 -9.28 3.26
CA PHE A 304 -13.42 -10.00 4.53
C PHE A 304 -14.45 -11.12 4.76
N GLN A 305 -15.58 -11.09 4.06
CA GLN A 305 -16.66 -12.06 4.22
C GLN A 305 -16.39 -13.29 3.32
N PRO A 306 -16.04 -14.47 3.87
CA PRO A 306 -15.58 -15.59 3.07
C PRO A 306 -16.60 -16.05 2.03
N ASP A 307 -17.88 -16.16 2.43
CA ASP A 307 -18.94 -16.63 1.54
C ASP A 307 -19.25 -15.63 0.42
N ALA A 308 -19.03 -14.33 0.64
CA ALA A 308 -19.17 -13.31 -0.40
C ALA A 308 -18.03 -13.40 -1.43
N ALA A 309 -16.78 -13.63 -0.99
CA ALA A 309 -15.66 -13.89 -1.91
C ALA A 309 -15.89 -15.19 -2.71
N GLN A 310 -16.35 -16.26 -2.06
CA GLN A 310 -16.71 -17.52 -2.72
C GLN A 310 -17.85 -17.36 -3.73
N LEU A 311 -18.91 -16.63 -3.38
CA LEU A 311 -20.05 -16.39 -4.28
C LEU A 311 -19.67 -15.46 -5.44
N MET A 312 -18.86 -14.43 -5.20
CA MET A 312 -18.34 -13.57 -6.28
C MET A 312 -17.57 -14.41 -7.31
N ARG A 313 -16.71 -15.32 -6.86
CA ARG A 313 -15.97 -16.23 -7.75
C ARG A 313 -16.85 -17.25 -8.49
N LYS A 314 -18.00 -17.63 -7.93
CA LYS A 314 -19.01 -18.48 -8.61
C LYS A 314 -19.86 -17.69 -9.61
N LEU A 315 -20.08 -16.39 -9.36
CA LEU A 315 -20.93 -15.51 -10.18
C LEU A 315 -20.20 -14.92 -11.40
N GLN A 316 -18.86 -14.80 -11.38
CA GLN A 316 -18.09 -14.29 -12.51
C GLN A 316 -16.67 -14.86 -12.59
N SER A 317 -16.10 -14.84 -13.81
CA SER A 317 -14.75 -15.31 -14.12
C SER A 317 -13.90 -14.33 -14.95
N LYS A 318 -14.33 -13.06 -15.11
CA LYS A 318 -13.60 -12.02 -15.87
C LYS A 318 -12.52 -11.35 -15.02
N TYR A 319 -12.78 -11.15 -13.73
CA TYR A 319 -11.96 -10.39 -12.82
C TYR A 319 -11.47 -11.26 -11.65
N PRO A 320 -10.23 -11.07 -11.16
CA PRO A 320 -9.75 -11.78 -9.99
C PRO A 320 -10.56 -11.44 -8.73
N VAL A 321 -10.67 -12.42 -7.84
CA VAL A 321 -11.27 -12.26 -6.51
C VAL A 321 -10.22 -12.63 -5.46
N TYR A 322 -9.95 -11.74 -4.52
CA TYR A 322 -9.03 -11.95 -3.41
C TYR A 322 -9.79 -11.97 -2.07
N PHE A 323 -9.21 -12.61 -1.06
CA PHE A 323 -9.75 -12.63 0.29
C PHE A 323 -9.01 -11.65 1.22
N LEU A 324 -9.73 -10.83 1.98
CA LEU A 324 -9.16 -9.95 3.00
C LEU A 324 -9.05 -10.66 4.34
N THR A 325 -7.93 -10.45 5.04
CA THR A 325 -7.70 -10.99 6.37
C THR A 325 -6.86 -10.06 7.24
N ASN A 326 -7.15 -10.01 8.54
CA ASN A 326 -6.28 -9.38 9.54
C ASN A 326 -5.04 -10.24 9.89
N GLY A 327 -4.82 -11.40 9.24
CA GLY A 327 -3.61 -12.20 9.37
C GLY A 327 -3.33 -12.70 10.80
N GLY A 328 -4.38 -12.89 11.61
CA GLY A 328 -4.30 -13.24 13.02
C GLY A 328 -4.01 -12.08 13.98
N THR A 329 -4.06 -10.82 13.52
CA THR A 329 -4.01 -9.64 14.41
C THR A 329 -5.34 -9.35 15.12
N GLU A 330 -6.44 -9.87 14.58
CA GLU A 330 -7.80 -9.86 15.15
C GLU A 330 -8.41 -11.26 15.00
N ILE A 331 -9.28 -11.65 15.94
CA ILE A 331 -9.89 -12.98 16.01
C ILE A 331 -11.42 -12.87 15.92
N TYR A 332 -11.99 -13.51 14.91
CA TYR A 332 -13.42 -13.55 14.62
C TYR A 332 -14.05 -14.89 15.03
N THR A 333 -15.38 -14.91 15.12
CA THR A 333 -16.17 -16.14 15.29
C THR A 333 -16.03 -17.09 14.10
N ASP A 334 -15.89 -16.55 12.89
CA ASP A 334 -15.57 -17.34 11.70
C ASP A 334 -14.06 -17.62 11.62
N VAL A 335 -13.69 -18.87 11.87
CA VAL A 335 -12.30 -19.34 11.85
C VAL A 335 -11.58 -19.08 10.53
N ARG A 336 -12.31 -19.00 9.40
CA ARG A 336 -11.74 -18.78 8.05
C ARG A 336 -10.98 -17.46 7.92
N ARG A 337 -11.26 -16.49 8.80
CA ARG A 337 -10.65 -15.15 8.81
C ARG A 337 -9.38 -15.04 9.69
N ASN A 338 -9.12 -16.03 10.54
CA ASN A 338 -8.28 -15.86 11.74
C ASN A 338 -6.77 -16.12 11.54
N SER A 339 -6.31 -16.55 10.35
CA SER A 339 -4.89 -16.70 10.05
C SER A 339 -4.60 -16.65 8.55
N LEU A 340 -3.33 -16.51 8.20
CA LEU A 340 -2.87 -16.64 6.81
C LEU A 340 -3.05 -18.07 6.28
N GLU A 341 -2.87 -19.09 7.14
CA GLU A 341 -3.13 -20.49 6.81
C GLU A 341 -4.60 -20.75 6.44
N GLU A 342 -5.56 -20.17 7.16
CA GLU A 342 -6.99 -20.30 6.78
C GLU A 342 -7.32 -19.47 5.53
N ALA A 343 -6.70 -18.31 5.34
CA ALA A 343 -6.82 -17.52 4.11
C ALA A 343 -6.31 -18.29 2.87
N ILE A 344 -5.16 -18.98 2.97
CA ILE A 344 -4.64 -19.85 1.89
C ILE A 344 -5.63 -20.98 1.59
N LYS A 345 -6.12 -21.69 2.62
CA LYS A 345 -7.09 -22.78 2.46
C LYS A 345 -8.38 -22.30 1.79
N LEU A 346 -8.91 -21.14 2.19
CA LEU A 346 -10.10 -20.56 1.58
C LEU A 346 -9.85 -20.23 0.10
N CYS A 347 -8.72 -19.59 -0.21
CA CYS A 347 -8.40 -19.21 -1.59
C CYS A 347 -8.28 -20.44 -2.50
N LEU A 348 -7.48 -21.43 -2.09
CA LEU A 348 -7.29 -22.68 -2.84
C LEU A 348 -8.58 -23.50 -2.96
N GLY A 349 -9.35 -23.64 -1.88
CA GLY A 349 -10.62 -24.38 -1.86
C GLY A 349 -11.74 -23.72 -2.67
N SER A 350 -11.57 -22.47 -3.09
CA SER A 350 -12.60 -21.69 -3.81
C SER A 350 -12.14 -21.14 -5.17
N GLY A 351 -10.86 -21.36 -5.52
CA GLY A 351 -10.26 -20.85 -6.76
C GLY A 351 -10.10 -19.32 -6.80
N LEU A 352 -9.86 -18.67 -5.66
CA LEU A 352 -9.53 -17.23 -5.56
C LEU A 352 -8.08 -16.98 -5.99
N GLU A 353 -7.80 -15.82 -6.58
CA GLU A 353 -6.47 -15.48 -7.13
C GLU A 353 -5.46 -14.91 -6.12
N GLY A 354 -5.89 -14.52 -4.92
CA GLY A 354 -4.97 -13.92 -3.95
C GLY A 354 -5.55 -13.57 -2.58
N ILE A 355 -4.68 -13.02 -1.75
CA ILE A 355 -4.93 -12.60 -0.37
C ILE A 355 -4.57 -11.11 -0.25
N VAL A 356 -5.37 -10.37 0.51
CA VAL A 356 -5.06 -9.00 0.94
C VAL A 356 -4.97 -9.01 2.47
N SER A 357 -3.77 -8.90 3.03
CA SER A 357 -3.55 -9.03 4.49
C SER A 357 -3.29 -7.70 5.18
N GLU A 358 -3.68 -7.56 6.44
CA GLU A 358 -3.11 -6.52 7.30
C GLU A 358 -1.58 -6.76 7.41
N ALA A 359 -0.80 -5.68 7.29
CA ALA A 359 0.66 -5.73 7.16
C ALA A 359 1.38 -6.23 8.43
N ARG A 360 0.93 -5.87 9.64
CA ARG A 360 1.46 -6.46 10.89
C ARG A 360 1.15 -7.96 10.97
N GLY A 361 0.03 -8.42 10.39
CA GLY A 361 -0.24 -9.84 10.20
C GLY A 361 0.84 -10.58 9.40
N ILE A 362 1.31 -9.97 8.31
CA ILE A 362 2.45 -10.47 7.51
C ILE A 362 3.77 -10.41 8.28
N PHE A 363 4.05 -9.32 8.99
CA PHE A 363 5.27 -9.17 9.79
C PHE A 363 5.33 -10.11 11.01
N ARG A 364 4.18 -10.49 11.59
CA ARG A 364 4.07 -11.52 12.66
C ARG A 364 4.25 -12.93 12.11
N HIS A 365 3.84 -13.19 10.88
CA HIS A 365 3.82 -14.53 10.27
C HIS A 365 4.60 -14.60 8.93
N PRO A 366 5.87 -14.19 8.88
CA PRO A 366 6.65 -14.05 7.63
C PRO A 366 6.86 -15.39 6.91
N ALA A 367 6.90 -16.49 7.66
CA ALA A 367 6.98 -17.85 7.14
C ALA A 367 5.73 -18.30 6.35
N ALA A 368 4.64 -17.51 6.33
CA ALA A 368 3.50 -17.79 5.48
C ALA A 368 3.71 -17.29 4.04
N ILE A 369 4.55 -16.27 3.80
CA ILE A 369 4.72 -15.67 2.47
C ILE A 369 5.28 -16.66 1.43
N PRO A 370 6.28 -17.51 1.74
CA PRO A 370 6.68 -18.60 0.85
C PRO A 370 5.51 -19.54 0.53
N LYS A 371 4.71 -19.94 1.53
CA LYS A 371 3.54 -20.82 1.32
C LYS A 371 2.49 -20.18 0.38
N ILE A 372 2.26 -18.88 0.50
CA ILE A 372 1.32 -18.12 -0.36
C ILE A 372 1.83 -18.12 -1.81
N LYS A 373 3.13 -17.86 -2.01
CA LYS A 373 3.78 -17.92 -3.33
C LYS A 373 3.78 -19.33 -3.93
N GLU A 374 4.13 -20.34 -3.15
CA GLU A 374 4.11 -21.77 -3.53
C GLU A 374 2.69 -22.25 -3.89
N SER A 375 1.66 -21.64 -3.28
CA SER A 375 0.25 -21.84 -3.62
C SER A 375 -0.19 -21.11 -4.89
N ASN A 376 0.72 -20.41 -5.60
CA ASN A 376 0.45 -19.55 -6.76
C ASN A 376 -0.63 -18.47 -6.48
N LEU A 377 -0.69 -17.98 -5.24
CA LEU A 377 -1.58 -16.89 -4.83
C LEU A 377 -0.81 -15.57 -4.84
N SER A 378 -1.47 -14.51 -5.30
CA SER A 378 -0.94 -13.15 -5.14
C SER A 378 -1.15 -12.67 -3.70
N LEU A 379 -0.21 -11.88 -3.18
CA LEU A 379 -0.30 -11.23 -1.88
C LEU A 379 -0.26 -9.71 -2.01
N LEU A 380 -1.31 -9.04 -1.57
CA LEU A 380 -1.33 -7.61 -1.31
C LEU A 380 -1.43 -7.36 0.20
N THR A 381 -1.17 -6.14 0.66
CA THR A 381 -1.44 -5.76 2.05
C THR A 381 -2.15 -4.42 2.21
N TYR A 382 -2.72 -4.19 3.39
CA TYR A 382 -3.22 -2.90 3.88
C TYR A 382 -2.75 -2.65 5.32
N GLY A 383 -3.09 -1.49 5.89
CA GLY A 383 -2.85 -1.16 7.29
C GLY A 383 -1.79 -0.06 7.47
N THR A 384 -1.62 0.41 8.72
CA THR A 384 -0.85 1.63 9.00
C THR A 384 0.63 1.53 8.62
N LEU A 385 1.21 0.33 8.60
CA LEU A 385 2.60 0.12 8.18
C LEU A 385 2.81 0.35 6.67
N ASN A 386 1.77 0.30 5.85
CA ASN A 386 1.86 0.66 4.44
C ASN A 386 2.05 2.17 4.20
N ASN A 387 1.92 2.99 5.25
CA ASN A 387 2.26 4.41 5.25
C ASN A 387 3.71 4.69 5.71
N VAL A 388 4.52 3.64 5.90
CA VAL A 388 5.93 3.73 6.29
C VAL A 388 6.81 3.18 5.15
N PRO A 389 7.58 4.02 4.43
CA PRO A 389 8.39 3.60 3.29
C PRO A 389 9.29 2.39 3.55
N GLU A 390 9.94 2.34 4.71
CA GLU A 390 10.84 1.26 5.13
C GLU A 390 10.10 -0.07 5.29
N ALA A 391 8.85 -0.04 5.76
CA ALA A 391 8.02 -1.24 5.91
C ALA A 391 7.41 -1.68 4.58
N VAL A 392 7.07 -0.76 3.68
CA VAL A 392 6.69 -1.09 2.29
C VAL A 392 7.86 -1.74 1.55
N TYR A 393 9.07 -1.20 1.71
CA TYR A 393 10.28 -1.76 1.11
C TYR A 393 10.59 -3.17 1.63
N MET A 394 10.46 -3.41 2.94
CA MET A 394 10.61 -4.76 3.51
C MET A 394 9.55 -5.73 3.00
N GLN A 395 8.29 -5.30 2.85
CA GLN A 395 7.24 -6.13 2.27
C GLN A 395 7.55 -6.54 0.83
N HIS A 396 8.09 -5.62 0.01
CA HIS A 396 8.58 -5.96 -1.33
C HIS A 396 9.69 -7.03 -1.31
N LEU A 397 10.73 -6.87 -0.48
CA LEU A 397 11.80 -7.86 -0.33
C LEU A 397 11.30 -9.23 0.16
N MET A 398 10.34 -9.23 1.09
CA MET A 398 9.70 -10.45 1.60
C MET A 398 8.80 -11.11 0.54
N GLY A 399 8.39 -10.35 -0.49
CA GLY A 399 7.72 -10.88 -1.68
C GLY A 399 6.23 -10.56 -1.80
N VAL A 400 5.73 -9.55 -1.08
CA VAL A 400 4.40 -8.96 -1.29
C VAL A 400 4.35 -8.32 -2.68
N ASN A 401 3.27 -8.54 -3.44
CA ASN A 401 3.11 -8.02 -4.80
C ASN A 401 2.72 -6.53 -4.85
N GLY A 402 2.17 -5.99 -3.77
CA GLY A 402 1.78 -4.59 -3.72
C GLY A 402 1.10 -4.17 -2.42
N VAL A 403 0.94 -2.86 -2.25
CA VAL A 403 0.45 -2.23 -1.01
C VAL A 403 -0.74 -1.31 -1.27
N ILE A 404 -1.75 -1.42 -0.42
CA ILE A 404 -2.85 -0.45 -0.25
C ILE A 404 -2.39 0.57 0.78
N VAL A 405 -2.39 1.86 0.42
CA VAL A 405 -1.74 2.95 1.16
C VAL A 405 -2.68 4.14 1.38
N ASP A 406 -2.53 4.87 2.49
CA ASP A 406 -3.20 6.16 2.69
C ASP A 406 -2.35 7.31 2.13
N LEU A 407 -1.05 7.29 2.41
CA LEU A 407 -0.09 8.32 1.99
C LEU A 407 0.37 8.08 0.55
N VAL A 408 -0.58 8.14 -0.39
CA VAL A 408 -0.37 7.91 -1.83
C VAL A 408 0.81 8.72 -2.41
N PRO A 409 0.95 10.04 -2.16
CA PRO A 409 2.09 10.81 -2.68
C PRO A 409 3.43 10.29 -2.18
N GLU A 410 3.57 10.11 -0.86
CA GLU A 410 4.84 9.77 -0.22
C GLU A 410 5.29 8.35 -0.54
N ILE A 411 4.37 7.38 -0.57
CA ILE A 411 4.74 5.99 -0.87
C ILE A 411 5.06 5.83 -2.36
N THR A 412 4.31 6.48 -3.27
CA THR A 412 4.63 6.42 -4.71
C THR A 412 5.93 7.14 -5.06
N GLU A 413 6.30 8.20 -4.35
CA GLU A 413 7.63 8.81 -4.44
C GLU A 413 8.72 7.82 -3.94
N ALA A 414 8.55 7.29 -2.73
CA ALA A 414 9.55 6.46 -2.07
C ALA A 414 9.80 5.09 -2.74
N VAL A 415 8.78 4.49 -3.39
CA VAL A 415 8.92 3.21 -4.12
C VAL A 415 8.95 3.38 -5.64
N SER A 416 9.21 4.60 -6.13
CA SER A 416 9.27 4.91 -7.56
C SER A 416 10.21 4.01 -8.37
N GLU A 417 11.33 3.58 -7.80
CA GLU A 417 12.24 2.60 -8.44
C GLU A 417 11.62 1.21 -8.58
N LEU A 418 10.82 0.75 -7.60
CA LEU A 418 10.13 -0.55 -7.63
C LEU A 418 8.96 -0.57 -8.63
N ILE A 419 8.27 0.58 -8.73
CA ILE A 419 7.19 0.83 -9.70
C ILE A 419 7.74 0.85 -11.14
N ALA A 420 9.02 1.20 -11.34
CA ALA A 420 9.65 1.39 -12.64
C ALA A 420 10.29 0.14 -13.25
N LEU A 421 10.33 -0.99 -12.54
CA LEU A 421 10.91 -2.24 -13.05
C LEU A 421 10.06 -2.81 -14.21
N PRO A 422 10.62 -3.03 -15.42
CA PRO A 422 9.88 -3.59 -16.54
C PRO A 422 9.68 -5.10 -16.42
N GLU A 423 8.52 -5.58 -16.88
CA GLU A 423 8.29 -7.01 -17.16
C GLU A 423 9.29 -7.54 -18.19
N PRO A 424 9.96 -8.70 -17.95
CA PRO A 424 10.64 -9.44 -19.00
C PRO A 424 9.67 -9.81 -20.14
N GLY A 425 9.82 -9.16 -21.29
CA GLY A 425 9.03 -9.45 -22.48
C GLY A 425 9.39 -10.81 -23.10
N PRO A 426 8.46 -11.50 -23.79
CA PRO A 426 8.75 -12.75 -24.46
C PRO A 426 9.80 -12.56 -25.56
N GLU A 427 10.81 -13.43 -25.59
CA GLU A 427 11.92 -13.32 -26.54
C GLU A 427 11.43 -13.53 -27.98
N VAL A 428 11.66 -12.52 -28.83
CA VAL A 428 11.50 -12.63 -30.28
C VAL A 428 12.89 -12.50 -30.90
N GLU A 429 13.44 -13.63 -31.34
CA GLU A 429 14.69 -13.62 -32.11
C GLU A 429 14.49 -12.85 -33.42
N ASN A 430 15.12 -11.68 -33.57
CA ASN A 430 16.30 -11.55 -34.44
C ASN A 430 16.86 -10.11 -34.58
N LEU A 431 18.20 -10.08 -34.73
CA LEU A 431 19.02 -9.09 -35.46
C LEU A 431 19.01 -7.60 -35.05
N SER A 432 20.07 -7.27 -34.31
CA SER A 432 20.92 -6.07 -34.48
C SER A 432 20.28 -4.67 -34.38
N ASN A 433 20.40 -4.06 -33.21
CA ASN A 433 20.83 -2.66 -33.12
C ASN A 433 21.56 -2.36 -31.81
N ASN A 434 22.64 -1.57 -31.87
CA ASN A 434 23.44 -1.23 -30.69
C ASN A 434 22.78 -0.10 -29.87
N GLN A 435 22.01 -0.47 -28.84
CA GLN A 435 21.76 0.40 -27.69
C GLN A 435 22.02 -0.39 -26.42
N ALA A 436 22.93 0.12 -25.58
CA ALA A 436 23.34 -0.57 -24.35
C ALA A 436 22.20 -0.52 -23.32
N ALA A 437 21.57 -1.67 -23.07
CA ALA A 437 20.61 -1.82 -22.00
C ALA A 437 21.31 -1.51 -20.66
N LYS A 438 20.84 -0.47 -19.95
CA LYS A 438 21.17 -0.30 -18.53
C LYS A 438 20.53 -1.44 -17.77
N GLY A 439 21.32 -2.41 -17.33
CA GLY A 439 20.84 -3.46 -16.44
C GLY A 439 20.21 -2.83 -15.20
N ALA A 440 18.97 -3.22 -14.88
CA ALA A 440 18.28 -2.75 -13.69
C ALA A 440 19.01 -3.27 -12.46
N ALA A 441 19.62 -2.36 -11.70
CA ALA A 441 20.24 -2.71 -10.43
C ALA A 441 19.14 -2.84 -9.37
N THR A 442 18.85 -4.07 -8.94
CA THR A 442 18.19 -4.30 -7.66
C THR A 442 19.01 -3.58 -6.58
N PRO A 443 18.43 -2.68 -5.77
CA PRO A 443 19.20 -1.95 -4.78
C PRO A 443 19.80 -2.93 -3.76
N ASN A 444 21.14 -3.03 -3.74
CA ASN A 444 21.86 -3.98 -2.91
C ASN A 444 22.02 -3.45 -1.49
N PHE A 445 21.14 -3.88 -0.60
CA PHE A 445 21.25 -3.64 0.84
C PHE A 445 22.33 -4.54 1.44
N SER A 446 23.18 -3.98 2.30
CA SER A 446 24.11 -4.75 3.11
C SER A 446 23.37 -5.63 4.13
N GLN A 447 24.01 -6.70 4.59
CA GLN A 447 23.48 -7.49 5.71
C GLN A 447 23.25 -6.66 6.98
N CYS A 448 23.97 -5.55 7.16
CA CYS A 448 23.77 -4.62 8.26
C CYS A 448 22.45 -3.85 8.13
N GLU A 449 22.12 -3.34 6.93
CA GLU A 449 20.87 -2.62 6.68
C GLU A 449 19.66 -3.57 6.75
N ILE A 450 19.77 -4.77 6.18
CA ILE A 450 18.76 -5.83 6.32
C ILE A 450 18.58 -6.18 7.80
N SER A 451 19.67 -6.45 8.54
CA SER A 451 19.60 -6.76 9.97
C SER A 451 19.05 -5.61 10.84
N PHE A 452 19.14 -4.35 10.38
CA PHE A 452 18.56 -3.20 11.07
C PHE A 452 17.05 -3.07 10.77
N LEU A 453 16.64 -3.21 9.51
CA LEU A 453 15.23 -3.25 9.12
C LEU A 453 14.49 -4.42 9.79
N LEU A 454 15.16 -5.56 9.97
CA LEU A 454 14.65 -6.70 10.73
C LEU A 454 14.50 -6.42 12.25
N ARG A 455 15.31 -5.52 12.82
CA ARG A 455 15.20 -5.09 14.23
C ARG A 455 14.09 -4.07 14.44
N LEU A 456 13.73 -3.29 13.42
CA LEU A 456 12.58 -2.39 13.47
C LEU A 456 11.24 -3.15 13.49
N ILE A 457 11.16 -4.37 12.95
CA ILE A 457 9.90 -5.12 12.87
C ILE A 457 9.25 -5.36 14.24
N PRO A 458 9.96 -5.82 15.30
CA PRO A 458 9.42 -5.85 16.66
C PRO A 458 8.95 -4.51 17.22
N GLU A 459 9.47 -3.37 16.74
CA GLU A 459 9.07 -2.02 17.16
C GLU A 459 7.84 -1.51 16.37
N LEU A 460 7.67 -1.95 15.12
CA LEU A 460 6.54 -1.62 14.23
C LEU A 460 5.28 -2.48 14.47
N VAL A 461 5.45 -3.63 15.12
CA VAL A 461 4.42 -4.67 15.31
C VAL A 461 3.76 -4.63 16.70
N GLN A 462 4.32 -3.85 17.63
CA GLN A 462 3.62 -3.29 18.81
C GLN A 462 2.61 -2.24 18.32
#